data_AF-A0AAE1KYY2-F1
#
_entry.id   AF-A0AAE1KYY2-F1
#
_cell.length_a   1.000
_cell.length_b   1.000
_cell.length_c   1.000
_cell.angle_alpha   90.00
_cell.angle_beta   90.00
_cell.angle_gamma   90.00
#
_symmetry.space_group_name_H-M   'P 1'
#
loop_
_entity.id
_entity.type
_entity.pdbx_description
1 polymer ?
#
loop_
_entity_poly.entity_id
_entity_poly.type
_entity_poly.pdbx_seq_one_letter_code
_entity_poly.pdbx_strand_id
1 'polypeptide(L)'
;SADPDSLLGRFNKTIYNAGQPQNTSWGREGIILGSHVAVVTRFALMQIMDAHFSKTGRCTFYIMGESYLKTSALCFLYKKGSPLKTTFNDRLKRLREAGIVEHFYQQAVENATECLKPIRGKSLRPLSLGDFYGVFLIYLGAWNGVNSEGSSKHVTSPRPPPPPEPKIITTRHWCGQGRLEG
;
A
#
# COMPACT_ATOMS: atom_id res chain seq x y z
N SER A 1 -14.35 16.78 -2.06
CA SER A 1 -13.11 17.54 -1.90
C SER A 1 -12.74 17.47 -0.43
N ALA A 2 -11.60 16.90 -0.07
CA ALA A 2 -11.15 16.85 1.33
C ALA A 2 -10.49 18.19 1.70
N ASP A 3 -10.62 18.60 2.95
CA ASP A 3 -9.97 19.80 3.49
C ASP A 3 -8.45 19.74 3.22
N PRO A 4 -7.83 20.77 2.59
CA PRO A 4 -6.42 20.78 2.24
C PRO A 4 -5.47 20.61 3.44
N ASP A 5 -5.91 20.96 4.66
CA ASP A 5 -5.11 20.82 5.87
C ASP A 5 -5.32 19.48 6.59
N SER A 6 -6.35 18.71 6.19
CA SER A 6 -6.55 17.34 6.68
C SER A 6 -5.43 16.40 6.23
N LEU A 7 -5.24 15.30 6.98
CA LEU A 7 -4.33 14.20 6.61
C LEU A 7 -4.56 13.73 5.17
N LEU A 8 -5.83 13.67 4.76
CA LEU A 8 -6.24 13.27 3.41
C LEU A 8 -5.92 14.34 2.36
N GLY A 9 -6.06 15.63 2.71
CA GLY A 9 -5.70 16.76 1.84
C GLY A 9 -4.19 16.86 1.60
N ARG A 10 -3.38 16.68 2.65
CA ARG A 10 -1.92 16.60 2.55
C ARG A 10 -1.48 15.38 1.74
N PHE A 11 -2.08 14.22 2.00
CA PHE A 11 -1.83 13.01 1.22
C PHE A 11 -2.15 13.23 -0.27
N ASN A 12 -3.27 13.89 -0.58
CA ASN A 12 -3.66 14.20 -1.95
C ASN A 12 -2.70 15.18 -2.66
N LYS A 13 -2.01 16.06 -1.92
CA LYS A 13 -0.94 16.92 -2.47
C LYS A 13 0.36 16.16 -2.75
N THR A 14 0.65 15.12 -1.95
CA THR A 14 1.84 14.28 -2.11
C THR A 14 1.66 13.17 -3.14
N ILE A 15 0.42 12.77 -3.44
CA ILE A 15 0.13 11.82 -4.51
C ILE A 15 0.28 12.52 -5.86
N TYR A 16 1.35 12.20 -6.57
CA TYR A 16 1.44 12.48 -7.99
C TYR A 16 0.42 11.61 -8.72
N ASN A 17 -0.61 12.26 -9.25
CA ASN A 17 -1.72 11.58 -9.87
C ASN A 17 -1.28 10.99 -11.22
N ALA A 18 -1.30 9.67 -11.35
CA ALA A 18 -1.03 8.95 -12.60
C ALA A 18 -2.02 9.32 -13.74
N GLY A 19 -3.03 10.14 -13.46
CA GLY A 19 -3.93 10.75 -14.43
C GLY A 19 -3.27 11.81 -15.34
N GLN A 20 -1.99 12.14 -15.17
CA GLN A 20 -1.23 12.86 -16.18
C GLN A 20 -0.57 11.87 -17.16
N PRO A 21 -1.11 11.71 -18.39
CA PRO A 21 -0.76 10.61 -19.30
C PRO A 21 0.63 10.70 -19.95
N GLN A 22 1.45 11.71 -19.63
CA GLN A 22 2.60 12.04 -20.47
C GLN A 22 3.93 11.36 -20.08
N ASN A 23 4.01 10.64 -18.96
CA ASN A 23 5.14 9.74 -18.72
C ASN A 23 4.83 8.76 -17.58
N THR A 24 4.25 7.60 -17.87
CA THR A 24 4.20 6.50 -16.90
C THR A 24 5.59 5.87 -16.65
N SER A 25 6.57 6.20 -17.51
CA SER A 25 7.95 5.72 -17.46
C SER A 25 8.73 6.26 -16.26
N TRP A 26 8.61 7.55 -15.91
CA TRP A 26 9.33 8.15 -14.78
C TRP A 26 8.91 7.52 -13.46
N GLY A 27 7.60 7.25 -13.30
CA GLY A 27 7.07 6.63 -12.09
C GLY A 27 7.62 5.21 -11.92
N ARG A 28 7.70 4.46 -13.03
CA ARG A 28 8.27 3.10 -13.03
C ARG A 28 9.75 3.12 -12.61
N GLU A 29 10.55 4.01 -13.18
CA GLU A 29 11.99 4.11 -12.85
C GLU A 29 12.20 4.55 -11.40
N GLY A 30 11.42 5.52 -10.93
CA GLY A 30 11.48 5.98 -9.54
C GLY A 30 11.18 4.87 -8.52
N ILE A 31 10.23 3.98 -8.82
CA ILE A 31 9.91 2.83 -7.98
C ILE A 31 11.03 1.78 -8.06
N ILE A 32 11.58 1.50 -9.25
CA ILE A 32 12.67 0.53 -9.43
C ILE A 32 13.93 0.99 -8.67
N LEU A 33 14.24 2.29 -8.70
CA LEU A 33 15.35 2.88 -7.95
C LEU A 33 15.08 3.00 -6.44
N GLY A 34 13.87 2.68 -5.97
CA GLY A 34 13.50 2.80 -4.56
C GLY A 34 13.33 4.24 -4.07
N SER A 35 13.31 5.22 -4.97
CA SER A 35 13.13 6.64 -4.64
C SER A 35 11.66 7.03 -4.46
N HIS A 36 10.73 6.21 -4.98
CA HIS A 36 9.30 6.48 -4.95
C HIS A 36 8.50 5.24 -4.54
N VAL A 37 7.30 5.49 -4.00
CA VAL A 37 6.29 4.46 -3.74
C VAL A 37 5.06 4.71 -4.60
N ALA A 38 4.46 3.64 -5.13
CA ALA A 38 3.20 3.72 -5.85
C ALA A 38 2.03 3.31 -4.96
N VAL A 39 0.99 4.13 -4.96
CA VAL A 39 -0.31 3.82 -4.35
C VAL A 39 -1.32 3.65 -5.47
N VAL A 40 -1.54 2.40 -5.88
CA VAL A 40 -2.53 2.03 -6.89
C VAL A 40 -3.28 0.77 -6.43
N THR A 41 -4.27 0.33 -7.21
CA THR A 41 -5.01 -0.89 -6.89
C THR A 41 -4.07 -2.10 -6.91
N ARG A 42 -4.35 -3.09 -6.04
CA ARG A 42 -3.55 -4.32 -5.94
C ARG A 42 -3.43 -5.02 -7.30
N PHE A 43 -4.50 -5.04 -8.07
CA PHE A 43 -4.52 -5.60 -9.42
C PHE A 43 -3.53 -4.89 -10.36
N ALA A 44 -3.52 -3.55 -10.39
CA ALA A 44 -2.59 -2.81 -11.23
C ALA A 44 -1.12 -3.05 -10.81
N LEU A 45 -0.84 -3.14 -9.50
CA LEU A 45 0.49 -3.51 -9.01
C LEU A 45 0.90 -4.91 -9.49
N MET A 46 0.00 -5.89 -9.40
CA MET A 46 0.27 -7.24 -9.88
C MET A 46 0.54 -7.29 -11.38
N GLN A 47 -0.20 -6.53 -12.20
CA GLN A 47 0.09 -6.44 -13.64
C GLN A 47 1.45 -5.81 -13.95
N ILE A 48 1.85 -4.77 -13.20
CA ILE A 48 3.18 -4.14 -13.34
C ILE A 48 4.26 -5.16 -12.97
N MET A 49 4.06 -5.92 -11.89
CA MET A 49 4.96 -6.98 -11.47
C MET A 49 5.07 -8.08 -12.52
N ASP A 50 3.94 -8.56 -13.04
CA ASP A 50 3.87 -9.59 -14.08
C ASP A 50 4.64 -9.17 -15.33
N ALA A 51 4.36 -7.96 -15.83
CA ALA A 51 5.00 -7.42 -17.02
C ALA A 51 6.49 -7.13 -16.82
N HIS A 52 6.93 -6.79 -15.60
CA HIS A 52 8.35 -6.62 -15.31
C HIS A 52 9.06 -7.96 -15.18
N PHE A 53 8.50 -8.91 -14.43
CA PHE A 53 9.07 -10.24 -14.27
C PHE A 53 9.18 -10.96 -15.62
N SER A 54 8.15 -10.86 -16.47
CA SER A 54 8.18 -11.42 -17.83
C SER A 54 9.33 -10.87 -18.70
N LYS A 55 9.83 -9.67 -18.40
CA LYS A 55 10.93 -9.03 -19.13
C LYS A 55 12.30 -9.27 -18.50
N THR A 56 12.38 -9.32 -17.17
CA THR A 56 13.67 -9.34 -16.44
C THR A 56 13.97 -10.65 -15.74
N GLY A 57 12.96 -11.50 -15.52
CA GLY A 57 13.04 -12.68 -14.68
C GLY A 57 13.30 -12.37 -13.19
N ARG A 58 13.13 -11.13 -12.75
CA ARG A 58 13.46 -10.67 -11.39
C ARG A 58 12.27 -10.01 -10.69
N CYS A 59 12.17 -10.25 -9.39
CA CYS A 59 11.15 -9.67 -8.51
C CYS A 59 11.70 -8.46 -7.75
N THR A 60 11.70 -7.30 -8.39
CA THR A 60 12.20 -6.04 -7.82
C THR A 60 11.15 -5.27 -7.02
N PHE A 61 9.87 -5.56 -7.26
CA PHE A 61 8.76 -4.90 -6.57
C PHE A 61 8.27 -5.70 -5.38
N TYR A 62 7.83 -4.98 -4.34
CA TYR A 62 7.15 -5.54 -3.19
C TYR A 62 5.79 -4.86 -3.01
N ILE A 63 4.74 -5.68 -2.87
CA ILE A 63 3.40 -5.19 -2.51
C ILE A 63 3.22 -5.41 -1.01
N MET A 64 2.83 -4.36 -0.30
CA MET A 64 2.48 -4.47 1.11
C MET A 64 1.36 -5.50 1.31
N GLY A 65 1.52 -6.37 2.32
CA GLY A 65 0.54 -7.42 2.61
C GLY A 65 -0.85 -6.88 2.94
N GLU A 66 -0.90 -5.75 3.65
CA GLU A 66 -2.14 -5.06 3.98
C GLU A 66 -2.46 -3.95 2.97
N SER A 67 -3.72 -3.90 2.54
CA SER A 67 -4.20 -2.85 1.64
C SER A 67 -4.54 -1.60 2.44
N TYR A 68 -3.91 -0.47 2.10
CA TYR A 68 -4.21 0.83 2.71
C TYR A 68 -5.67 1.24 2.46
N LEU A 69 -6.17 0.99 1.24
CA LEU A 69 -7.57 1.16 0.88
C LEU A 69 -8.26 -0.21 0.90
N LYS A 70 -9.08 -0.46 1.93
CA LYS A 70 -9.82 -1.72 2.11
C LYS A 70 -10.85 -1.98 0.99
N THR A 71 -11.25 -0.95 0.27
CA THR A 71 -12.21 -1.02 -0.83
C THR A 71 -11.61 -0.42 -2.08
N SER A 72 -11.09 -1.28 -2.97
CA SER A 72 -10.90 -0.93 -4.37
C SER A 72 -11.90 -1.74 -5.18
N ALA A 73 -12.83 -1.04 -5.82
CA ALA A 73 -13.80 -1.64 -6.73
C ALA A 73 -13.56 -1.05 -8.13
N LEU A 74 -13.37 -1.91 -9.11
CA LEU A 74 -13.45 -1.52 -10.52
C LEU A 74 -14.93 -1.52 -10.91
N CYS A 75 -15.39 -0.37 -11.40
CA CYS A 75 -16.81 -0.16 -11.71
C CYS A 75 -16.95 0.26 -13.17
N PHE A 76 -17.99 -0.26 -13.82
CA PHE A 76 -18.43 0.23 -15.12
C PHE A 76 -19.37 1.42 -14.93
N LEU A 77 -19.08 2.51 -15.64
CA LEU A 77 -19.89 3.72 -15.60
C LEU A 77 -20.86 3.72 -16.77
N TYR A 78 -22.13 4.01 -16.47
CA TYR A 78 -23.21 4.08 -17.46
C TYR A 78 -23.89 5.44 -17.38
N LYS A 79 -24.42 5.91 -18.52
CA LYS A 79 -25.32 7.08 -18.55
C LYS A 79 -26.55 6.81 -17.67
N LYS A 80 -27.01 7.83 -16.94
CA LYS A 80 -28.24 7.76 -16.13
C LYS A 80 -29.41 7.26 -16.98
N GLY A 81 -30.16 6.28 -16.47
CA GLY A 81 -31.29 5.67 -17.17
C GLY A 81 -30.92 4.70 -18.30
N SER A 82 -29.63 4.37 -18.50
CA SER A 82 -29.25 3.42 -19.53
C SER A 82 -29.83 2.02 -19.25
N PRO A 83 -30.57 1.42 -20.21
CA PRO A 83 -31.06 0.04 -20.06
C PRO A 83 -29.92 -0.98 -20.06
N LEU A 84 -28.73 -0.60 -20.56
CA LEU A 84 -27.57 -1.48 -20.59
C LEU A 84 -27.09 -1.87 -19.19
N LYS A 85 -27.31 -1.02 -18.18
CA LYS A 85 -26.85 -1.26 -16.82
C LYS A 85 -27.40 -2.57 -16.25
N THR A 86 -28.70 -2.82 -16.41
CA THR A 86 -29.35 -4.01 -15.85
C THR A 86 -28.89 -5.27 -16.57
N THR A 87 -28.96 -5.26 -17.91
CA THR A 87 -28.51 -6.39 -18.73
C THR A 87 -27.04 -6.72 -18.49
N PHE A 88 -26.17 -5.72 -18.42
CA PHE A 88 -24.75 -5.94 -18.19
C PHE A 88 -24.48 -6.47 -16.78
N ASN A 89 -25.13 -5.90 -15.75
CA ASN A 89 -24.96 -6.36 -14.37
C ASN A 89 -25.36 -7.84 -14.22
N ASP A 90 -26.46 -8.26 -14.83
CA ASP A 90 -26.89 -9.67 -14.80
C ASP A 90 -25.88 -10.59 -15.49
N ARG A 91 -25.32 -10.16 -16.62
CA ARG A 91 -24.29 -10.92 -17.33
C ARG A 91 -22.98 -10.97 -16.55
N LEU A 92 -22.52 -9.84 -16.02
CA LEU A 92 -21.32 -9.77 -15.18
C LEU A 92 -21.46 -10.62 -13.92
N LYS A 93 -22.65 -10.60 -13.29
CA LYS A 93 -22.97 -11.46 -12.14
C LYS A 93 -22.81 -12.94 -12.50
N ARG A 94 -23.38 -13.39 -13.62
CA ARG A 94 -23.24 -14.76 -14.11
C ARG A 94 -21.79 -15.13 -14.43
N LEU A 95 -21.03 -14.24 -15.08
CA LEU A 95 -19.60 -14.46 -15.38
C LEU A 95 -18.77 -14.60 -14.10
N ARG A 96 -19.07 -13.78 -13.09
CA ARG A 96 -18.42 -13.86 -11.78
C ARG A 96 -18.80 -15.15 -11.05
N GLU A 97 -20.07 -15.52 -11.05
CA GLU A 97 -20.57 -16.75 -10.40
C GLU A 97 -20.04 -18.02 -11.09
N ALA A 98 -19.82 -17.96 -12.41
CA ALA A 98 -19.16 -19.03 -13.16
C ALA A 98 -17.63 -19.08 -12.96
N GLY A 99 -17.04 -18.16 -12.19
CA GLY A 99 -15.60 -18.10 -11.96
C GLY A 99 -14.77 -17.58 -13.14
N ILE A 100 -15.41 -17.16 -14.25
CA ILE A 100 -14.72 -16.71 -15.47
C ILE A 100 -13.89 -15.45 -15.21
N VAL A 101 -14.43 -14.51 -14.41
CA VAL A 101 -13.72 -13.27 -14.06
C VAL A 101 -12.45 -13.58 -13.26
N GLU A 102 -12.53 -14.52 -12.32
CA GLU A 102 -11.39 -14.94 -11.51
C GLU A 102 -10.36 -15.69 -12.36
N HIS A 103 -10.81 -16.53 -13.28
CA HIS A 103 -9.93 -17.24 -14.21
C HIS A 103 -9.10 -16.26 -15.08
N PHE A 104 -9.76 -15.28 -15.71
CA PHE A 104 -9.05 -14.26 -16.48
C PHE A 104 -8.13 -13.40 -15.61
N TYR A 105 -8.53 -13.11 -14.38
CA TYR A 105 -7.70 -12.39 -13.43
C TYR A 105 -6.41 -13.18 -13.14
N GLN A 106 -6.51 -14.46 -12.78
CA GLN A 106 -5.36 -15.31 -12.49
C GLN A 106 -4.44 -15.47 -13.71
N GLN A 107 -5.03 -15.68 -14.88
CA GLN A 107 -4.28 -15.77 -16.14
C GLN A 107 -3.50 -14.47 -16.45
N ALA A 108 -4.05 -13.31 -16.11
CA ALA A 108 -3.40 -12.02 -16.37
C ALA A 108 -2.25 -11.67 -15.40
N VAL A 109 -2.09 -12.42 -14.31
CA VAL A 109 -1.09 -12.16 -13.26
C VAL A 109 -0.27 -13.40 -12.92
N GLU A 110 -0.25 -14.40 -13.80
CA GLU A 110 0.36 -15.71 -13.57
C GLU A 110 1.83 -15.59 -13.17
N ASN A 111 2.60 -14.74 -13.85
CA ASN A 111 4.03 -14.57 -13.58
C ASN A 111 4.29 -13.75 -12.31
N ALA A 112 3.39 -12.82 -11.98
CA ALA A 112 3.50 -12.05 -10.73
C ALA A 112 3.40 -12.93 -9.48
N THR A 113 2.74 -14.10 -9.58
CA THR A 113 2.59 -15.00 -8.42
C THR A 113 3.94 -15.49 -7.90
N GLU A 114 4.95 -15.63 -8.76
CA GLU A 114 6.31 -16.01 -8.35
C GLU A 114 6.89 -15.00 -7.34
N CYS A 115 6.67 -13.72 -7.61
CA CYS A 115 7.15 -12.61 -6.78
C CYS A 115 6.37 -12.43 -5.48
N LEU A 116 5.19 -13.04 -5.38
CA LEU A 116 4.35 -12.99 -4.18
C LEU A 116 4.55 -14.21 -3.27
N LYS A 117 5.32 -15.21 -3.72
CA LYS A 117 5.69 -16.32 -2.85
C LYS A 117 6.45 -15.76 -1.65
N PRO A 118 6.07 -16.12 -0.41
CA PRO A 118 6.85 -15.71 0.76
C PRO A 118 8.26 -16.23 0.57
N ILE A 119 9.26 -15.38 0.80
CA ILE A 119 10.67 -15.76 0.74
C ILE A 119 10.88 -16.86 1.79
N ARG A 120 10.75 -18.13 1.36
CA ARG A 120 11.04 -19.31 2.18
C ARG A 120 12.53 -19.28 2.42
N GLY A 121 12.91 -18.85 3.62
CA GLY A 121 14.27 -18.51 3.95
C GLY A 121 14.49 -17.01 3.86
N LYS A 122 13.98 -16.26 4.83
CA LYS A 122 14.76 -15.12 5.31
C LYS A 122 16.11 -15.71 5.71
N SER A 123 17.09 -15.64 4.82
CA SER A 123 18.48 -15.59 5.23
C SER A 123 18.55 -14.37 6.11
N LEU A 124 18.28 -14.56 7.42
CA LEU A 124 18.56 -13.56 8.43
C LEU A 124 20.00 -13.20 8.16
N ARG A 125 20.22 -11.97 7.67
CA ARG A 125 21.59 -11.49 7.52
C ARG A 125 22.20 -11.69 8.91
N PRO A 126 23.31 -12.45 9.03
CA PRO A 126 23.94 -12.66 10.32
C PRO A 126 24.17 -11.27 10.91
N LEU A 127 23.69 -11.09 12.14
CA LEU A 127 23.68 -9.81 12.84
C LEU A 127 25.10 -9.22 12.72
N SER A 128 25.23 -8.14 11.97
CA SER A 128 26.54 -7.61 11.63
C SER A 128 27.05 -6.80 12.81
N LEU A 129 28.36 -6.73 12.98
CA LEU A 129 28.97 -5.91 14.04
C LEU A 129 28.48 -4.45 13.98
N GLY A 130 28.10 -3.98 12.77
CA GLY A 130 27.50 -2.67 12.54
C GLY A 130 26.18 -2.44 13.26
N ASP A 131 25.37 -3.49 13.43
CA ASP A 131 24.06 -3.41 14.10
C ASP A 131 24.22 -3.18 15.61
N PHE A 132 25.41 -3.42 16.17
CA PHE A 132 25.75 -3.19 17.57
C PHE A 132 26.32 -1.80 17.86
N TYR A 133 26.58 -0.95 16.86
CA TYR A 133 27.13 0.40 17.10
C TYR A 133 26.27 1.23 18.06
N GLY A 134 24.94 1.11 17.99
CA GLY A 134 24.05 1.78 18.95
C GLY A 134 24.31 1.37 20.40
N VAL A 135 24.57 0.08 20.64
CA VAL A 135 24.89 -0.46 21.97
C VAL A 135 26.27 0.02 22.43
N PHE A 136 27.26 0.01 21.54
CA PHE A 136 28.60 0.50 21.86
C PHE A 136 28.62 2.00 22.17
N LEU A 137 27.82 2.81 21.46
CA LEU A 137 27.70 4.25 21.72
C LEU A 137 27.05 4.53 23.07
N ILE A 138 26.01 3.78 23.45
CA ILE A 138 25.39 3.89 24.79
C ILE A 138 26.39 3.48 25.86
N TYR A 139 27.14 2.39 25.66
CA TYR A 139 28.13 1.92 26.61
C TYR A 139 29.27 2.93 26.83
N LEU A 140 29.83 3.49 25.76
CA LEU A 140 30.88 4.52 25.85
C LEU A 140 30.37 5.85 26.39
N GLY A 141 29.13 6.25 26.04
CA GLY A 141 28.48 7.44 26.58
C GLY A 141 28.21 7.32 28.08
N ALA A 142 27.79 6.14 28.54
CA ALA A 142 27.60 5.85 29.97
C ALA A 142 28.95 5.78 30.71
N TRP A 143 29.96 5.16 30.10
CA TRP A 143 31.31 5.07 30.69
C TRP A 143 31.96 6.46 30.88
N ASN A 144 31.82 7.35 29.90
CA ASN A 144 32.37 8.71 29.99
C ASN A 144 31.44 9.68 30.75
N GLY A 145 30.20 9.29 31.06
CA GLY A 145 29.20 10.12 31.75
C GLY A 145 29.10 9.93 33.27
N VAL A 146 29.86 8.99 33.85
CA VAL A 146 29.81 8.67 35.29
C VAL A 146 30.74 9.55 36.15
N ASN A 147 31.60 10.39 35.54
CA ASN A 147 32.48 11.31 36.26
C ASN A 147 31.96 12.76 36.37
N SER A 148 30.67 12.99 36.17
CA SER A 148 30.03 14.28 36.48
C SER A 148 28.90 14.08 37.49
N GLU A 149 29.27 14.03 38.77
CA GLU A 149 28.34 14.27 39.88
C GLU A 149 27.71 15.65 39.72
N GLY A 150 26.38 15.72 39.64
CA GLY A 150 25.68 16.99 39.65
C GLY A 150 24.20 16.92 39.29
N SER A 151 23.37 16.58 40.28
CA SER A 151 21.92 16.89 40.34
C SER A 151 20.97 15.97 39.56
N SER A 152 20.58 14.90 40.26
CA SER A 152 19.29 14.22 40.08
C SER A 152 18.15 15.24 40.19
N LYS A 153 17.54 15.59 39.05
CA LYS A 153 16.15 16.04 39.01
C LYS A 153 15.33 14.92 38.39
N HIS A 154 14.50 14.30 39.22
CA HIS A 154 13.45 13.39 38.80
C HIS A 154 12.49 14.13 37.86
N VAL A 155 12.75 14.08 36.55
CA VAL A 155 11.76 14.45 35.54
C VAL A 155 11.02 13.17 35.19
N THR A 156 9.92 12.95 35.89
CA THR A 156 8.91 11.98 35.49
C THR A 156 8.29 12.50 34.21
N SER A 157 8.86 12.10 33.07
CA SER A 157 8.30 12.42 31.75
C SER A 157 6.90 11.81 31.67
N PRO A 158 5.84 12.58 31.35
CA PRO A 158 4.51 12.02 31.18
C PRO A 158 4.57 10.92 30.12
N ARG A 159 3.99 9.75 30.41
CA ARG A 159 3.86 8.70 29.39
C ARG A 159 3.20 9.31 28.16
N PRO A 160 3.77 9.10 26.95
CA PRO A 160 3.05 9.45 25.74
C PRO A 160 1.70 8.71 25.76
N PRO A 161 0.59 9.38 25.43
CA PRO A 161 -0.71 8.72 25.39
C PRO A 161 -0.63 7.53 24.43
N PRO A 162 -1.31 6.41 24.74
CA PRO A 162 -1.35 5.27 23.86
C PRO A 162 -1.84 5.72 22.47
N PRO A 163 -1.24 5.20 21.39
CA PRO A 163 -1.71 5.51 20.04
C PRO A 163 -3.19 5.17 19.93
N PRO A 164 -4.02 6.03 19.31
CA PRO A 164 -5.44 5.78 19.19
C PRO A 164 -5.65 4.45 18.47
N GLU A 165 -6.36 3.53 19.12
CA GLU A 165 -6.78 2.27 18.51
C GLU A 165 -7.47 2.58 17.18
N PRO A 166 -7.12 1.88 16.08
CA PRO A 166 -7.81 2.04 14.82
C PRO A 166 -9.25 1.59 15.01
N LYS A 167 -10.16 2.56 15.15
CA LYS A 167 -11.60 2.31 15.01
C LYS A 167 -11.80 1.80 13.59
N ILE A 168 -12.00 0.50 13.45
CA ILE A 168 -12.40 -0.17 12.22
C ILE A 168 -13.83 0.30 11.92
N ILE A 169 -13.95 1.46 11.26
CA ILE A 169 -15.19 1.84 10.60
C ILE A 169 -15.30 0.94 9.38
N THR A 170 -16.07 -0.13 9.54
CA THR A 170 -16.48 -0.99 8.44
C THR A 170 -17.60 -0.27 7.68
N THR A 171 -17.24 0.73 6.87
CA THR A 171 -18.17 1.23 5.86
C THR A 171 -18.21 0.22 4.73
N ARG A 172 -19.18 -0.71 4.81
CA ARG A 172 -19.61 -1.49 3.66
C ARG A 172 -20.27 -0.53 2.67
N HIS A 173 -19.48 0.17 1.86
CA HIS A 173 -20.02 0.79 0.66
C HIS A 173 -20.19 -0.30 -0.39
N TRP A 174 -21.36 -0.92 -0.33
CA TRP A 174 -21.94 -1.60 -1.46
C TRP A 174 -21.94 -0.65 -2.65
N CYS A 175 -21.28 -1.07 -3.73
CA CYS A 175 -21.41 -0.43 -5.02
C CYS A 175 -22.83 -0.67 -5.54
N GLY A 176 -23.77 0.17 -5.13
CA GLY A 176 -25.14 0.18 -5.62
C GLY A 176 -26.15 0.68 -4.60
N GLN A 177 -26.29 2.01 -4.44
CA GLN A 177 -27.58 2.70 -4.28
C GLN A 177 -27.36 4.22 -4.35
N GLY A 178 -27.10 4.76 -5.54
CA GLY A 178 -27.23 6.20 -5.75
C GLY A 178 -28.71 6.58 -5.87
N ARG A 179 -29.37 6.85 -4.74
CA ARG A 179 -30.64 7.59 -4.69
C ARG A 179 -30.27 9.08 -4.69
N LEU A 180 -30.33 9.70 -5.86
CA LEU A 180 -30.37 11.16 -5.99
C LEU A 180 -31.85 11.55 -5.96
N GLU A 181 -32.32 11.98 -4.79
CA GLU A 181 -33.51 12.83 -4.66
C GLU A 181 -33.03 14.27 -4.50
N GLY A 182 -33.66 15.18 -5.24
CA GLY A 182 -33.25 16.58 -5.45
C GLY A 182 -33.30 16.92 -6.93
#